data_AF-A0A926AUR1-F1
#
_entry.id   AF-A0A926AUR1-F1
#
_cell.length_a   1.000
_cell.length_b   1.000
_cell.length_c   1.000
_cell.angle_alpha   90.00
_cell.angle_beta   90.00
_cell.angle_gamma   90.00
#
_symmetry.space_group_name_H-M   'P 1'
#
loop_
_entity.id
_entity.type
_entity.pdbx_description
1 polymer ?
#
loop_
_entity_poly.entity_id
_entity_poly.type
_entity_poly.pdbx_seq_one_letter_code
_entity_poly.pdbx_strand_id
1 'polypeptide(L)'
;MTILTNRDFTRPPFKFRLRRCLALTLLLTLLASTTSAQPTGELAQRLADVKFEHYAPAPGYSEGPTWRKGEVFFCSGALLRVDAQRGVHKFLDINPGGTVLKADGHMLIVDNKHRALLDLSPDNKPSVVVEQFETQALRGLNDLTIDGRGNVYWSDPEGSSLDKPVGNIYRVRPDGRVDRIGGGLAFPNGLDVDPAGKFLYVVESQSKKVLRYEVPADNELLGQPELFYDLGGSGGDGCAFDAAGNLWMTDFHRPETGKGRITVISPEAKVLAYLPVPAKVVSNIAFGGVNHDEIFCTTGEPPGVFHAKVGVKGFAGHPGKPLPIIRTLNVVARRPHADTESLAKIASVAASAKLEGEQIDAETRQQMKSLAAGLTDVPLRGDVEKLLPTWEKAAARHAHDGFLLAEIKRLNGKATLEVTAPDWLRSIVGDEALSSFGRIVEIELNERTDGHKEPTPKPLTDRVHDDWLKRLADQTDLRRLELSGTAVTSAGLIHLKHLANIERLNLCLTAVSDEGFEYLAGMTRMRRMTICSSKITGTGFAHLQGMKQIESINLHSAPASDAGLEAIGKLTTLRRLEIV
;
A
#
# COMPACT_ATOMS: atom_id res chain seq x y z
N MET A 1 21.49 38.39 -40.16
CA MET A 1 22.37 38.96 -41.20
C MET A 1 21.60 40.16 -41.80
N THR A 2 21.54 41.29 -41.08
CA THR A 2 22.31 42.55 -41.28
C THR A 2 21.86 43.26 -42.59
N ILE A 3 21.35 44.51 -42.63
CA ILE A 3 21.97 45.82 -42.26
C ILE A 3 20.90 46.95 -42.45
N LEU A 4 20.58 47.76 -41.43
CA LEU A 4 20.91 49.21 -41.18
C LEU A 4 19.95 50.24 -41.85
N THR A 5 19.61 51.43 -41.31
CA THR A 5 20.26 52.32 -40.31
C THR A 5 19.33 53.49 -39.87
N ASN A 6 19.44 53.91 -38.59
CA ASN A 6 19.52 55.28 -38.01
C ASN A 6 18.47 56.37 -38.36
N ARG A 7 18.03 57.29 -37.47
CA ARG A 7 18.62 57.88 -36.24
C ARG A 7 17.54 58.68 -35.49
N ASP A 8 17.73 58.80 -34.17
CA ASP A 8 17.07 59.69 -33.21
C ASP A 8 16.99 61.18 -33.62
N PHE A 9 16.04 61.93 -33.04
CA PHE A 9 16.34 63.08 -32.16
C PHE A 9 15.08 63.71 -31.51
N THR A 10 15.18 63.97 -30.20
CA THR A 10 14.51 65.00 -29.37
C THR A 10 13.13 64.78 -28.71
N ARG A 11 13.18 64.62 -27.38
CA ARG A 11 12.24 65.06 -26.32
C ARG A 11 12.80 66.35 -25.67
N PRO A 12 12.20 67.05 -24.66
CA PRO A 12 10.86 67.08 -24.01
C PRO A 12 10.41 68.59 -23.79
N PRO A 13 9.72 69.09 -22.72
CA PRO A 13 8.93 68.48 -21.62
C PRO A 13 7.56 69.16 -21.31
N PHE A 14 6.68 68.45 -20.57
CA PHE A 14 5.59 69.07 -19.81
C PHE A 14 5.77 68.82 -18.31
N LYS A 15 5.63 69.91 -17.54
CA LYS A 15 5.99 70.07 -16.13
C LYS A 15 4.87 69.62 -15.18
N PHE A 16 5.29 68.93 -14.12
CA PHE A 16 4.57 68.72 -12.86
C PHE A 16 4.22 70.04 -12.15
N ARG A 17 3.08 70.08 -11.45
CA ARG A 17 2.85 70.99 -10.30
C ARG A 17 2.48 70.19 -9.06
N LEU A 18 3.34 70.35 -8.07
CA LEU A 18 3.29 69.82 -6.71
C LEU A 18 2.45 70.77 -5.83
N ARG A 19 1.52 70.27 -5.01
CA ARG A 19 1.08 70.94 -3.79
C ARG A 19 1.28 70.00 -2.61
N ARG A 20 1.99 70.54 -1.62
CA ARG A 20 2.48 69.90 -0.39
C ARG A 20 1.34 69.65 0.58
N CYS A 21 1.30 68.46 1.16
CA CYS A 21 0.82 68.24 2.53
C CYS A 21 1.92 67.47 3.26
N LEU A 22 2.57 68.16 4.20
CA LEU A 22 3.43 67.54 5.20
C LEU A 22 2.52 66.88 6.24
N ALA A 23 2.61 65.57 6.40
CA ALA A 23 2.30 64.90 7.65
C ALA A 23 3.45 63.94 7.95
N LEU A 24 4.03 64.12 9.12
CA LEU A 24 5.25 63.52 9.64
C LEU A 24 5.20 61.98 9.59
N THR A 25 6.16 61.37 8.90
CA THR A 25 6.57 59.97 9.07
C THR A 25 7.24 59.78 10.43
N LEU A 26 6.57 59.09 11.35
CA LEU A 26 7.25 58.36 12.42
C LEU A 26 7.14 56.87 12.09
N LEU A 27 8.17 56.36 11.41
CA LEU A 27 8.30 54.96 11.04
C LEU A 27 8.78 54.18 12.28
N LEU A 28 7.84 53.70 13.10
CA LEU A 28 8.11 52.64 14.07
C LEU A 28 7.85 51.31 13.37
N THR A 29 8.83 50.82 12.63
CA THR A 29 8.89 49.39 12.28
C THR A 29 9.23 48.61 13.55
N LEU A 30 8.23 48.32 14.37
CA LEU A 30 8.29 47.12 15.19
C LEU A 30 8.20 45.94 14.23
N LEU A 31 9.35 45.44 13.78
CA LEU A 31 9.47 44.02 13.44
C LEU A 31 9.34 43.28 14.77
N ALA A 32 8.11 43.10 15.24
CA ALA A 32 7.82 42.03 16.17
C ALA A 32 8.05 40.74 15.38
N SER A 33 9.21 40.12 15.59
CA SER A 33 9.33 38.69 15.41
C SER A 33 8.21 38.05 16.22
N THR A 34 7.14 37.62 15.57
CA THR A 34 6.05 36.90 16.22
C THR A 34 6.56 35.51 16.59
N THR A 35 7.38 35.42 17.63
CA THR A 35 7.44 34.20 18.41
C THR A 35 6.05 34.03 18.99
N SER A 36 5.33 32.98 18.57
CA SER A 36 4.05 32.63 19.19
C SER A 36 4.29 32.56 20.70
N ALA A 37 3.56 33.33 21.49
CA ALA A 37 3.70 33.32 22.94
C ALA A 37 3.58 31.86 23.45
N GLN A 38 4.46 31.47 24.37
CA GLN A 38 4.39 30.13 24.97
C GLN A 38 3.05 29.98 25.71
N PRO A 39 2.34 28.85 25.54
CA PRO A 39 1.12 28.58 26.30
C PRO A 39 1.41 28.53 27.80
N THR A 40 0.54 29.15 28.62
CA THR A 40 0.73 29.24 30.09
C THR A 40 -0.43 28.65 30.90
N GLY A 41 -1.45 28.10 30.22
CA GLY A 41 -2.62 27.50 30.87
C GLY A 41 -2.31 26.22 31.66
N GLU A 42 -3.31 25.70 32.37
CA GLU A 42 -3.19 24.52 33.23
C GLU A 42 -2.59 23.31 32.51
N LEU A 43 -3.05 23.03 31.27
CA LEU A 43 -2.51 21.93 30.47
C LEU A 43 -1.04 22.14 30.10
N ALA A 44 -0.63 23.37 29.78
CA ALA A 44 0.75 23.70 29.50
C ALA A 44 1.65 23.42 30.71
N GLN A 45 1.22 23.83 31.90
CA GLN A 45 1.95 23.59 33.15
C GLN A 45 2.04 22.10 33.46
N ARG A 46 0.94 21.36 33.28
CA ARG A 46 0.91 19.91 33.47
C ARG A 46 1.86 19.16 32.54
N LEU A 47 2.02 19.63 31.31
CA LEU A 47 2.85 18.97 30.29
C LEU A 47 4.29 19.50 30.23
N ALA A 48 4.62 20.56 30.97
CA ALA A 48 5.92 21.24 30.91
C ALA A 48 7.11 20.31 31.21
N ASP A 49 6.92 19.36 32.13
CA ASP A 49 7.96 18.43 32.57
C ASP A 49 7.94 17.08 31.85
N VAL A 50 7.04 16.90 30.87
CA VAL A 50 6.97 15.66 30.08
C VAL A 50 8.23 15.52 29.25
N LYS A 51 8.87 14.34 29.36
CA LYS A 51 10.09 14.00 28.62
C LYS A 51 9.85 12.78 27.77
N PHE A 52 10.20 12.89 26.50
CA PHE A 52 10.22 11.76 25.58
C PHE A 52 11.51 10.97 25.75
N GLU A 53 11.37 9.65 25.90
CA GLU A 53 12.47 8.70 25.76
C GLU A 53 12.44 8.06 24.37
N HIS A 54 13.61 7.69 23.84
CA HIS A 54 13.66 6.84 22.65
C HIS A 54 13.25 5.43 23.07
N TYR A 55 12.03 5.04 22.69
CA TYR A 55 11.39 3.81 23.14
C TYR A 55 11.90 2.60 22.38
N ALA A 56 12.01 2.72 21.06
CA ALA A 56 12.44 1.65 20.17
C ALA A 56 13.02 2.20 18.86
N PRO A 57 14.21 1.75 18.41
CA PRO A 57 14.79 2.18 17.13
C PRO A 57 14.09 1.50 15.95
N ALA A 58 14.18 2.10 14.76
CA ALA A 58 13.67 1.50 13.53
C ALA A 58 14.73 1.47 12.42
N PRO A 59 14.60 0.57 11.42
CA PRO A 59 15.51 0.52 10.28
C PRO A 59 15.37 1.73 9.34
N GLY A 60 14.25 2.46 9.39
CA GLY A 60 14.00 3.59 8.52
C GLY A 60 12.91 4.52 9.05
N TYR A 61 12.57 5.50 8.21
CA TYR A 61 11.54 6.50 8.52
C TYR A 61 10.28 5.82 9.07
N SER A 62 9.85 6.25 10.25
CA SER A 62 8.77 5.59 11.00
C SER A 62 7.48 6.39 10.92
N GLU A 63 6.35 5.70 10.86
CA GLU A 63 5.02 6.27 10.66
C GLU A 63 3.92 5.50 11.41
N GLY A 64 2.72 6.07 11.45
CA GLY A 64 1.48 5.38 11.82
C GLY A 64 1.53 4.48 13.05
N PRO A 65 1.94 4.98 14.23
CA PRO A 65 1.96 4.17 15.44
C PRO A 65 0.52 3.80 15.87
N THR A 66 0.37 2.62 16.47
CA THR A 66 -0.87 2.19 17.14
C THR A 66 -0.49 1.38 18.37
N TRP A 67 -1.10 1.67 19.51
CA TRP A 67 -0.94 0.86 20.71
C TRP A 67 -2.06 -0.18 20.80
N ARG A 68 -1.71 -1.47 20.93
CA ARG A 68 -2.68 -2.57 21.02
C ARG A 68 -2.22 -3.60 22.04
N LYS A 69 -2.96 -3.74 23.15
CA LYS A 69 -2.76 -4.77 24.19
C LYS A 69 -1.32 -4.84 24.75
N GLY A 70 -0.74 -3.69 25.06
CA GLY A 70 0.62 -3.61 25.65
C GLY A 70 1.76 -3.63 24.63
N GLU A 71 1.44 -3.65 23.34
CA GLU A 71 2.41 -3.62 22.25
C GLU A 71 2.21 -2.34 21.42
N VAL A 72 3.30 -1.87 20.83
CA VAL A 72 3.26 -0.75 19.88
C VAL A 72 3.52 -1.30 18.49
N PHE A 73 2.56 -1.11 17.60
CA PHE A 73 2.71 -1.34 16.17
C PHE A 73 3.06 -0.03 15.49
N PHE A 74 3.92 -0.05 14.48
CA PHE A 74 4.26 1.15 13.71
C PHE A 74 4.80 0.78 12.32
N CYS A 75 4.76 1.71 11.39
CA CYS A 75 5.15 1.55 10.00
C CYS A 75 6.61 1.95 9.80
N SER A 76 7.44 1.10 9.19
CA SER A 76 8.80 1.46 8.76
C SER A 76 9.30 0.45 7.72
N GLY A 77 8.82 0.57 6.47
CA GLY A 77 9.09 -0.37 5.38
C GLY A 77 8.46 -1.76 5.57
N ALA A 78 7.77 -1.96 6.69
CA ALA A 78 6.98 -3.10 7.11
C ALA A 78 6.06 -2.64 8.25
N LEU A 79 5.07 -3.45 8.62
CA LEU A 79 4.44 -3.27 9.93
C LEU A 79 5.37 -3.89 10.97
N LEU A 80 5.93 -3.06 11.83
CA LEU A 80 6.79 -3.47 12.93
C LEU A 80 5.99 -3.54 14.23
N ARG A 81 6.44 -4.38 15.16
CA ARG A 81 5.90 -4.51 16.50
C ARG A 81 7.02 -4.38 17.52
N VAL A 82 6.79 -3.55 18.52
CA VAL A 82 7.62 -3.48 19.73
C VAL A 82 7.01 -4.39 20.79
N ASP A 83 7.79 -5.37 21.26
CA ASP A 83 7.37 -6.26 22.34
C ASP A 83 7.54 -5.62 23.74
N ALA A 84 7.12 -6.34 24.79
CA ALA A 84 7.21 -5.88 26.17
C ALA A 84 8.66 -5.64 26.66
N GLN A 85 9.66 -6.24 26.00
CA GLN A 85 11.09 -6.06 26.27
C GLN A 85 11.70 -4.92 25.43
N ARG A 86 10.87 -4.15 24.70
CA ARG A 86 11.28 -3.11 23.73
C ARG A 86 12.06 -3.66 22.52
N GLY A 87 11.95 -4.97 22.26
CA GLY A 87 12.47 -5.61 21.06
C GLY A 87 11.60 -5.27 19.85
N VAL A 88 12.24 -4.90 18.75
CA VAL A 88 11.58 -4.52 17.50
C VAL A 88 11.60 -5.67 16.52
N HIS A 89 10.42 -6.07 16.06
CA HIS A 89 10.25 -7.21 15.18
C HIS A 89 9.47 -6.80 13.93
N LYS A 90 9.91 -7.27 12.76
CA LYS A 90 9.04 -7.26 11.56
C LYS A 90 7.84 -8.13 11.88
N PHE A 91 6.62 -7.59 11.80
CA PHE A 91 5.39 -8.29 12.14
C PHE A 91 4.63 -8.73 10.89
N LEU A 92 4.35 -7.82 9.95
CA LEU A 92 3.81 -8.16 8.63
C LEU A 92 4.71 -7.57 7.53
N ASP A 93 4.98 -8.38 6.52
CA ASP A 93 5.76 -7.98 5.35
C ASP A 93 4.87 -7.26 4.32
N ILE A 94 4.41 -6.07 4.71
CA ILE A 94 3.61 -5.11 3.94
C ILE A 94 4.39 -3.79 3.78
N ASN A 95 3.87 -2.77 3.13
CA ASN A 95 4.46 -1.42 3.09
C ASN A 95 3.43 -0.39 3.58
N PRO A 96 3.20 -0.33 4.91
CA PRO A 96 2.10 0.44 5.47
C PRO A 96 2.46 1.92 5.60
N GLY A 97 1.45 2.79 5.47
CA GLY A 97 1.56 4.23 5.73
C GLY A 97 1.07 4.57 7.14
N GLY A 98 -0.24 4.41 7.36
CA GLY A 98 -0.92 4.67 8.63
C GLY A 98 -1.64 3.44 9.18
N THR A 99 -1.95 3.48 10.48
CA THR A 99 -2.74 2.46 11.17
C THR A 99 -3.76 3.12 12.10
N VAL A 100 -4.93 2.49 12.27
CA VAL A 100 -5.91 2.90 13.29
C VAL A 100 -6.52 1.67 13.96
N LEU A 101 -6.66 1.72 15.28
CA LEU A 101 -7.26 0.65 16.08
C LEU A 101 -8.77 0.86 16.23
N LYS A 102 -9.54 -0.18 15.92
CA LYS A 102 -10.97 -0.25 16.23
C LYS A 102 -11.17 -0.74 17.66
N ALA A 103 -12.27 -0.33 18.29
CA ALA A 103 -12.62 -0.74 19.65
C ALA A 103 -12.77 -2.26 19.83
N ASP A 104 -13.08 -3.01 18.76
CA ASP A 104 -13.15 -4.47 18.75
C ASP A 104 -11.78 -5.17 18.60
N GLY A 105 -10.69 -4.41 18.54
CA GLY A 105 -9.32 -4.90 18.48
C GLY A 105 -8.81 -5.20 17.06
N HIS A 106 -9.64 -5.00 16.04
CA HIS A 106 -9.20 -4.98 14.65
C HIS A 106 -8.35 -3.74 14.39
N MET A 107 -7.30 -3.87 13.60
CA MET A 107 -6.46 -2.75 13.19
C MET A 107 -6.58 -2.55 11.69
N LEU A 108 -7.01 -1.37 11.28
CA LEU A 108 -7.06 -0.99 9.87
C LEU A 108 -5.70 -0.43 9.47
N ILE A 109 -5.27 -0.77 8.26
CA ILE A 109 -3.93 -0.42 7.76
C ILE A 109 -4.06 0.02 6.30
N VAL A 110 -3.46 1.15 5.95
CA VAL A 110 -3.26 1.52 4.54
C VAL A 110 -1.92 0.95 4.06
N ASP A 111 -1.95 0.09 3.04
CA ASP A 111 -0.78 -0.65 2.56
C ASP A 111 -0.45 -0.37 1.09
N ASN A 112 0.74 0.19 0.86
CA ASN A 112 1.25 0.52 -0.47
C ASN A 112 1.87 -0.67 -1.21
N LYS A 113 2.21 -1.79 -0.52
CA LYS A 113 2.77 -2.98 -1.17
C LYS A 113 1.69 -3.70 -1.96
N HIS A 114 0.55 -3.96 -1.32
CA HIS A 114 -0.60 -4.60 -1.96
C HIS A 114 -1.61 -3.60 -2.52
N ARG A 115 -1.36 -2.29 -2.35
CA ARG A 115 -2.24 -1.19 -2.81
C ARG A 115 -3.66 -1.36 -2.28
N ALA A 116 -3.76 -1.55 -0.97
CA ALA A 116 -4.98 -1.99 -0.33
C ALA A 116 -5.17 -1.34 1.04
N LEU A 117 -6.45 -1.20 1.41
CA LEU A 117 -6.86 -1.05 2.79
C LEU A 117 -7.05 -2.44 3.40
N LEU A 118 -6.30 -2.72 4.45
CA LEU A 118 -6.30 -4.00 5.14
C LEU A 118 -7.05 -3.89 6.46
N ASP A 119 -7.72 -4.98 6.83
CA ASP A 119 -8.21 -5.23 8.17
C ASP A 119 -7.36 -6.37 8.79
N LEU A 120 -6.61 -6.05 9.82
CA LEU A 120 -5.90 -7.02 10.65
C LEU A 120 -6.77 -7.39 11.85
N SER A 121 -7.25 -8.63 11.84
CA SER A 121 -8.05 -9.16 12.93
C SER A 121 -7.30 -9.25 14.28
N PRO A 122 -8.02 -9.41 15.40
CA PRO A 122 -7.41 -9.66 16.71
C PRO A 122 -6.55 -10.93 16.79
N ASP A 123 -6.79 -11.91 15.91
CA ASP A 123 -5.97 -13.12 15.74
C ASP A 123 -4.85 -12.95 14.69
N ASN A 124 -4.59 -11.71 14.27
CA ASN A 124 -3.49 -11.30 13.40
C ASN A 124 -3.55 -11.86 11.97
N LYS A 125 -4.76 -12.04 11.43
CA LYS A 125 -4.98 -12.43 10.04
C LYS A 125 -5.32 -11.21 9.20
N PRO A 126 -4.42 -10.79 8.29
CA PRO A 126 -4.68 -9.66 7.41
C PRO A 126 -5.69 -10.05 6.32
N SER A 127 -6.67 -9.18 6.10
CA SER A 127 -7.67 -9.32 5.05
C SER A 127 -7.80 -8.03 4.27
N VAL A 128 -8.13 -8.13 2.98
CA VAL A 128 -8.32 -6.96 2.12
C VAL A 128 -9.76 -6.49 2.21
N VAL A 129 -9.93 -5.20 2.52
CA VAL A 129 -11.24 -4.52 2.54
C VAL A 129 -11.44 -3.71 1.27
N VAL A 130 -10.38 -3.06 0.77
CA VAL A 130 -10.40 -2.30 -0.48
C VAL A 130 -9.08 -2.50 -1.21
N GLU A 131 -9.09 -2.75 -2.51
CA GLU A 131 -7.88 -2.81 -3.35
C GLU A 131 -7.98 -1.98 -4.64
N GLN A 132 -9.13 -1.36 -4.88
CA GLN A 132 -9.37 -0.51 -6.05
C GLN A 132 -10.41 0.57 -5.77
N PHE A 133 -10.27 1.68 -6.47
CA PHE A 133 -11.32 2.68 -6.65
C PHE A 133 -11.68 2.73 -8.12
N GLU A 134 -12.97 2.61 -8.44
CA GLU A 134 -13.45 2.35 -9.79
C GLU A 134 -12.73 1.14 -10.40
N THR A 135 -11.81 1.37 -11.35
CA THR A 135 -11.00 0.31 -11.98
C THR A 135 -9.51 0.48 -11.81
N GLN A 136 -9.10 1.45 -11.01
CA GLN A 136 -7.70 1.71 -10.73
C GLN A 136 -7.35 1.11 -9.37
N ALA A 137 -6.20 0.46 -9.30
CA ALA A 137 -5.62 0.09 -8.02
C ALA A 137 -5.43 1.34 -7.17
N LEU A 138 -5.65 1.23 -5.86
CA LEU A 138 -5.38 2.33 -4.95
C LEU A 138 -3.91 2.76 -5.04
N ARG A 139 -3.64 4.03 -4.77
CA ARG A 139 -2.28 4.56 -4.71
C ARG A 139 -2.18 5.65 -3.63
N GLY A 140 -0.97 6.11 -3.34
CA GLY A 140 -0.69 7.12 -2.32
C GLY A 140 -1.30 6.86 -0.95
N LEU A 141 -1.47 5.61 -0.54
CA LEU A 141 -2.11 5.26 0.72
C LEU A 141 -1.28 5.79 1.91
N ASN A 142 -1.70 6.90 2.54
CA ASN A 142 -0.86 7.62 3.49
C ASN A 142 -1.30 7.44 4.95
N ASP A 143 -2.40 8.04 5.39
CA ASP A 143 -2.95 7.85 6.75
C ASP A 143 -4.46 7.57 6.70
N LEU A 144 -5.05 7.12 7.82
CA LEU A 144 -6.47 6.77 7.90
C LEU A 144 -7.09 6.97 9.29
N THR A 145 -8.42 7.12 9.31
CA THR A 145 -9.23 7.17 10.55
C THR A 145 -10.62 6.54 10.30
N ILE A 146 -11.42 6.43 11.36
CA ILE A 146 -12.77 5.85 11.35
C ILE A 146 -13.77 6.74 12.10
N ASP A 147 -14.99 6.88 11.59
CA ASP A 147 -16.09 7.56 12.32
C ASP A 147 -16.99 6.59 13.10
N GLY A 148 -17.85 7.14 13.97
CA GLY A 148 -18.82 6.37 14.76
C GLY A 148 -19.88 5.64 13.93
N ARG A 149 -20.03 5.96 12.63
CA ARG A 149 -20.94 5.24 11.71
C ARG A 149 -20.26 4.03 11.06
N GLY A 150 -18.95 3.90 11.22
CA GLY A 150 -18.12 2.85 10.64
C GLY A 150 -17.54 3.18 9.26
N ASN A 151 -17.63 4.44 8.83
CA ASN A 151 -16.94 4.88 7.63
C ASN A 151 -15.45 5.03 7.92
N VAL A 152 -14.62 4.51 7.03
CA VAL A 152 -13.16 4.65 7.10
C VAL A 152 -12.73 5.66 6.05
N TYR A 153 -11.92 6.61 6.47
CA TYR A 153 -11.39 7.69 5.63
C TYR A 153 -9.88 7.51 5.49
N TRP A 154 -9.33 7.80 4.32
CA TRP A 154 -7.87 7.83 4.15
C TRP A 154 -7.42 8.96 3.23
N SER A 155 -6.19 9.42 3.46
CA SER A 155 -5.52 10.42 2.63
C SER A 155 -4.71 9.77 1.50
N ASP A 156 -4.70 10.46 0.36
CA ASP A 156 -3.88 10.15 -0.81
C ASP A 156 -3.15 11.41 -1.28
N PRO A 157 -1.85 11.59 -0.94
CA PRO A 157 -1.06 12.70 -1.39
C PRO A 157 -0.29 12.42 -2.69
N GLU A 158 -0.50 11.30 -3.39
CA GLU A 158 0.35 10.90 -4.53
C GLU A 158 0.39 11.99 -5.61
N GLY A 159 1.61 12.44 -5.92
CA GLY A 159 1.86 13.47 -6.94
C GLY A 159 1.38 14.87 -6.59
N SER A 160 0.93 15.09 -5.35
CA SER A 160 0.45 16.39 -4.87
C SER A 160 1.59 17.26 -4.30
N SER A 161 1.45 18.57 -4.48
CA SER A 161 2.32 19.58 -3.90
C SER A 161 1.56 20.88 -3.68
N LEU A 162 2.21 21.90 -3.10
CA LEU A 162 1.63 23.24 -2.97
C LEU A 162 1.24 23.84 -4.33
N ASP A 163 2.10 23.69 -5.35
CA ASP A 163 1.86 24.21 -6.70
C ASP A 163 0.92 23.31 -7.52
N LYS A 164 0.77 22.04 -7.13
CA LYS A 164 -0.07 21.05 -7.78
C LYS A 164 -0.89 20.29 -6.73
N PRO A 165 -1.91 20.92 -6.14
CA PRO A 165 -2.66 20.32 -5.03
C PRO A 165 -3.67 19.30 -5.57
N VAL A 166 -3.20 18.12 -5.96
CA VAL A 166 -4.03 17.03 -6.53
C VAL A 166 -4.33 15.91 -5.54
N GLY A 167 -3.99 16.12 -4.26
CA GLY A 167 -4.23 15.14 -3.21
C GLY A 167 -5.72 14.94 -2.93
N ASN A 168 -6.08 13.75 -2.48
CA ASN A 168 -7.47 13.29 -2.35
C ASN A 168 -7.76 12.74 -0.96
N ILE A 169 -9.05 12.75 -0.59
CA ILE A 169 -9.59 12.02 0.55
C ILE A 169 -10.63 11.04 0.04
N TYR A 170 -10.51 9.79 0.45
CA TYR A 170 -11.45 8.73 0.10
C TYR A 170 -12.18 8.23 1.33
N ARG A 171 -13.27 7.50 1.10
CA ARG A 171 -14.07 6.85 2.13
C ARG A 171 -14.53 5.48 1.68
N VAL A 172 -14.44 4.48 2.55
CA VAL A 172 -15.16 3.21 2.43
C VAL A 172 -16.21 3.11 3.53
N ARG A 173 -17.42 2.68 3.16
CA ARG A 173 -18.56 2.55 4.07
C ARG A 173 -18.70 1.10 4.57
N PRO A 174 -19.50 0.87 5.63
CA PRO A 174 -19.83 -0.48 6.10
C PRO A 174 -20.48 -1.41 5.06
N ASP A 175 -21.11 -0.85 4.02
CA ASP A 175 -21.68 -1.63 2.90
C ASP A 175 -20.64 -1.98 1.81
N GLY A 176 -19.38 -1.55 1.97
CA GLY A 176 -18.28 -1.78 1.02
C GLY A 176 -18.18 -0.76 -0.10
N ARG A 177 -19.08 0.23 -0.18
CA ARG A 177 -18.98 1.28 -1.19
C ARG A 177 -17.79 2.18 -0.91
N VAL A 178 -17.02 2.44 -1.97
CA VAL A 178 -15.86 3.33 -1.95
C VAL A 178 -16.15 4.60 -2.74
N ASP A 179 -15.92 5.76 -2.13
CA ASP A 179 -16.08 7.07 -2.77
C ASP A 179 -14.79 7.90 -2.64
N ARG A 180 -14.45 8.69 -3.65
CA ARG A 180 -13.56 9.85 -3.48
C ARG A 180 -14.41 11.02 -2.99
N ILE A 181 -14.23 11.44 -1.74
CA ILE A 181 -15.10 12.43 -1.10
C ILE A 181 -14.50 13.84 -1.07
N GLY A 182 -13.19 13.99 -1.27
CA GLY A 182 -12.51 15.28 -1.33
C GLY A 182 -11.28 15.23 -2.23
N GLY A 183 -10.85 16.41 -2.68
CA GLY A 183 -9.67 16.57 -3.54
C GLY A 183 -9.20 18.01 -3.56
N GLY A 184 -8.13 18.29 -4.30
CA GLY A 184 -7.61 19.66 -4.38
C GLY A 184 -6.64 20.00 -3.25
N LEU A 185 -6.01 18.99 -2.63
CA LEU A 185 -5.20 19.16 -1.42
C LEU A 185 -3.69 19.11 -1.72
N ALA A 186 -2.92 19.96 -1.03
CA ALA A 186 -1.47 20.06 -1.08
C ALA A 186 -0.82 19.12 -0.05
N PHE A 187 -0.67 17.84 -0.42
CA PHE A 187 -0.15 16.78 0.45
C PHE A 187 -1.03 16.56 1.69
N PRO A 188 -2.26 16.05 1.52
CA PRO A 188 -3.08 15.61 2.64
C PRO A 188 -2.38 14.48 3.39
N ASN A 189 -2.22 14.64 4.69
CA ASN A 189 -1.41 13.77 5.52
C ASN A 189 -2.27 13.12 6.63
N GLY A 190 -1.95 13.32 7.90
CA GLY A 190 -2.76 12.87 9.02
C GLY A 190 -4.20 13.39 8.94
N LEU A 191 -5.15 12.54 9.35
CA LEU A 191 -6.55 12.91 9.49
C LEU A 191 -7.17 12.19 10.68
N ASP A 192 -8.09 12.85 11.37
CA ASP A 192 -8.84 12.22 12.45
C ASP A 192 -10.25 12.81 12.59
N VAL A 193 -11.19 12.00 13.09
CA VAL A 193 -12.57 12.43 13.37
C VAL A 193 -12.66 12.77 14.84
N ASP A 194 -13.16 13.96 15.16
CA ASP A 194 -13.26 14.42 16.53
C ASP A 194 -14.14 13.49 17.41
N PRO A 195 -13.97 13.51 18.75
CA PRO A 195 -14.74 12.63 19.63
C PRO A 195 -16.27 12.80 19.51
N ALA A 196 -16.73 13.98 19.11
CA ALA A 196 -18.15 14.25 18.87
C ALA A 196 -18.67 13.69 17.53
N GLY A 197 -17.79 13.22 16.64
CA GLY A 197 -18.14 12.71 15.31
C GLY A 197 -18.67 13.79 14.36
N LYS A 198 -18.41 15.06 14.65
CA LYS A 198 -18.93 16.21 13.92
C LYS A 198 -17.99 16.66 12.81
N PHE A 199 -16.68 16.62 13.05
CA PHE A 199 -15.70 17.17 12.14
C PHE A 199 -14.60 16.15 11.80
N LEU A 200 -14.26 16.09 10.52
CA LEU A 200 -13.05 15.44 10.02
C LEU A 200 -11.95 16.50 9.90
N TYR A 201 -10.86 16.30 10.62
CA TYR A 201 -9.67 17.15 10.57
C TYR A 201 -8.67 16.55 9.59
N VAL A 202 -8.07 17.39 8.75
CA VAL A 202 -7.09 17.00 7.75
C VAL A 202 -5.88 17.92 7.84
N VAL A 203 -4.71 17.33 7.99
CA VAL A 203 -3.43 18.01 8.00
C VAL A 203 -2.93 18.13 6.57
N GLU A 204 -2.77 19.35 6.09
CA GLU A 204 -2.25 19.61 4.75
C GLU A 204 -0.80 20.09 4.86
N SER A 205 0.14 19.14 4.77
CA SER A 205 1.54 19.35 5.14
C SER A 205 2.19 20.49 4.36
N GLN A 206 1.97 20.57 3.04
CA GLN A 206 2.66 21.56 2.21
C GLN A 206 2.05 22.96 2.29
N SER A 207 0.75 23.08 2.56
CA SER A 207 0.13 24.40 2.84
C SER A 207 0.31 24.84 4.29
N LYS A 208 0.71 23.91 5.17
CA LYS A 208 0.97 24.12 6.61
C LYS A 208 -0.32 24.45 7.37
N LYS A 209 -1.44 23.89 6.92
CA LYS A 209 -2.76 24.15 7.49
C LYS A 209 -3.35 22.87 8.06
N VAL A 210 -4.11 23.04 9.12
CA VAL A 210 -5.09 22.06 9.56
C VAL A 210 -6.45 22.56 9.09
N LEU A 211 -7.07 21.78 8.22
CA LEU A 211 -8.41 22.02 7.72
C LEU A 211 -9.38 21.14 8.51
N ARG A 212 -10.61 21.61 8.73
CA ARG A 212 -11.69 20.75 9.21
C ARG A 212 -12.90 20.84 8.30
N TYR A 213 -13.56 19.70 8.15
CA TYR A 213 -14.78 19.54 7.35
C TYR A 213 -15.88 19.01 8.25
N GLU A 214 -17.11 19.46 8.08
CA GLU A 214 -18.23 18.72 8.65
C GLU A 214 -18.23 17.30 8.08
N VAL A 215 -18.39 16.31 8.95
CA VAL A 215 -18.45 14.91 8.56
C VAL A 215 -19.69 14.73 7.66
N PRO A 216 -19.52 14.36 6.37
CA PRO A 216 -20.61 14.43 5.41
C PRO A 216 -21.61 13.30 5.65
N ALA A 217 -22.84 13.46 5.15
CA ALA A 217 -23.75 12.33 5.01
C ALA A 217 -23.16 11.26 4.07
N ASP A 218 -23.65 10.03 4.17
CA ASP A 218 -23.11 8.94 3.36
C ASP A 218 -23.25 9.24 1.85
N ASN A 219 -24.30 9.90 1.40
CA ASN A 219 -24.51 10.26 0.00
C ASN A 219 -23.84 11.58 -0.44
N GLU A 220 -23.02 12.20 0.40
CA GLU A 220 -22.43 13.53 0.14
C GLU A 220 -20.89 13.49 0.05
N LEU A 221 -20.34 14.49 -0.64
CA LEU A 221 -18.91 14.80 -0.66
C LEU A 221 -18.55 15.74 0.50
N LEU A 222 -17.26 15.93 0.77
CA LEU A 222 -16.80 16.96 1.69
C LEU A 222 -17.23 18.35 1.18
N GLY A 223 -17.78 19.15 2.10
CA GLY A 223 -18.10 20.55 1.85
C GLY A 223 -16.86 21.45 1.78
N GLN A 224 -17.07 22.76 1.87
CA GLN A 224 -15.96 23.70 1.97
C GLN A 224 -15.22 23.52 3.31
N PRO A 225 -13.87 23.45 3.30
CA PRO A 225 -13.12 23.36 4.54
C PRO A 225 -13.19 24.67 5.33
N GLU A 226 -13.24 24.54 6.64
CA GLU A 226 -12.87 25.61 7.55
C GLU A 226 -11.35 25.51 7.83
N LEU A 227 -10.65 26.65 7.75
CA LEU A 227 -9.29 26.73 8.30
C LEU A 227 -9.40 26.61 9.82
N PHE A 228 -9.00 25.45 10.37
CA PHE A 228 -8.96 25.25 11.81
C PHE A 228 -7.72 25.89 12.42
N TYR A 229 -6.54 25.65 11.84
CA TYR A 229 -5.30 26.20 12.37
C TYR A 229 -4.25 26.39 11.27
N ASP A 230 -3.45 27.46 11.38
CA ASP A 230 -2.27 27.71 10.54
C ASP A 230 -1.01 27.40 11.36
N LEU A 231 -0.28 26.36 10.96
CA LEU A 231 0.91 25.88 11.66
C LEU A 231 2.11 26.84 11.49
N GLY A 232 2.11 27.64 10.42
CA GLY A 232 3.32 28.29 9.93
C GLY A 232 4.47 27.30 9.72
N GLY A 233 5.72 27.76 9.81
CA GLY A 233 6.89 26.87 9.94
C GLY A 233 7.08 25.87 8.79
N SER A 234 7.31 24.59 9.12
CA SER A 234 7.59 23.51 8.15
C SER A 234 6.43 22.56 7.86
N GLY A 235 5.25 22.74 8.46
CA GLY A 235 4.08 21.90 8.25
C GLY A 235 3.89 20.79 9.30
N GLY A 236 2.72 20.15 9.27
CA GLY A 236 2.35 19.06 10.18
C GLY A 236 2.19 17.74 9.44
N ASP A 237 1.99 16.66 10.19
CA ASP A 237 1.91 15.31 9.65
C ASP A 237 0.75 14.54 10.33
N GLY A 238 1.01 13.53 11.15
CA GLY A 238 0.00 12.75 11.88
C GLY A 238 -0.63 13.44 13.10
N CYS A 239 -1.82 12.98 13.48
CA CYS A 239 -2.59 13.56 14.58
C CYS A 239 -3.51 12.58 15.30
N ALA A 240 -3.88 12.93 16.54
CA ALA A 240 -4.86 12.19 17.32
C ALA A 240 -5.60 13.13 18.29
N PHE A 241 -6.81 12.75 18.69
CA PHE A 241 -7.55 13.48 19.73
C PHE A 241 -7.27 12.96 21.14
N ASP A 242 -7.31 13.86 22.12
CA ASP A 242 -7.55 13.47 23.51
C ASP A 242 -9.05 13.36 23.83
N ALA A 243 -9.38 12.78 24.98
CA ALA A 243 -10.76 12.56 25.40
C ALA A 243 -11.54 13.86 25.68
N ALA A 244 -10.85 15.01 25.79
CA ALA A 244 -11.48 16.33 25.92
C ALA A 244 -11.72 17.00 24.56
N GLY A 245 -11.33 16.38 23.45
CA GLY A 245 -11.49 16.90 22.10
C GLY A 245 -10.37 17.86 21.67
N ASN A 246 -9.25 17.93 22.40
CA ASN A 246 -8.10 18.67 21.91
C ASN A 246 -7.38 17.85 20.84
N LEU A 247 -6.98 18.51 19.75
CA LEU A 247 -6.18 17.91 18.69
C LEU A 247 -4.70 17.94 19.09
N TRP A 248 -4.09 16.77 19.15
CA TRP A 248 -2.65 16.59 19.29
C TRP A 248 -2.09 16.35 17.89
N MET A 249 -1.11 17.16 17.50
CA MET A 249 -0.63 17.23 16.12
C MET A 249 0.89 17.20 16.10
N THR A 250 1.49 16.42 15.20
CA THR A 250 2.92 16.53 14.93
C THR A 250 3.20 17.81 14.14
N ASP A 251 4.11 18.62 14.65
CA ASP A 251 4.71 19.75 13.95
C ASP A 251 6.07 19.24 13.46
N PHE A 252 6.07 18.75 12.22
CA PHE A 252 7.02 17.79 11.67
C PHE A 252 8.47 18.20 11.90
N HIS A 253 8.78 19.48 11.70
CA HIS A 253 10.10 20.07 11.89
C HIS A 253 9.98 21.57 12.16
N ARG A 254 10.77 22.12 13.09
CA ARG A 254 10.82 23.56 13.36
C ARG A 254 12.16 24.13 12.91
N PRO A 255 12.19 25.09 11.95
CA PRO A 255 13.43 25.72 11.51
C PRO A 255 14.22 26.36 12.66
N GLU A 256 13.52 26.89 13.67
CA GLU A 256 14.13 27.59 14.80
C GLU A 256 14.82 26.68 15.82
N THR A 257 14.40 25.42 15.96
CA THR A 257 15.02 24.46 16.89
C THR A 257 15.76 23.33 16.18
N GLY A 258 15.54 23.15 14.87
CA GLY A 258 16.00 22.00 14.10
C GLY A 258 15.35 20.68 14.54
N LYS A 259 14.23 20.74 15.27
CA LYS A 259 13.55 19.60 15.89
C LYS A 259 12.05 19.64 15.64
N GLY A 260 11.42 18.47 15.60
CA GLY A 260 9.97 18.35 15.61
C GLY A 260 9.40 18.45 17.02
N ARG A 261 8.09 18.63 17.12
CA ARG A 261 7.36 18.67 18.39
C ARG A 261 5.93 18.17 18.21
N ILE A 262 5.22 17.99 19.31
CA ILE A 262 3.77 17.84 19.30
C ILE A 262 3.13 19.17 19.75
N THR A 263 2.10 19.61 19.04
CA THR A 263 1.31 20.79 19.35
C THR A 263 -0.09 20.37 19.77
N VAL A 264 -0.57 20.88 20.90
CA VAL A 264 -1.92 20.58 21.42
C VAL A 264 -2.82 21.78 21.19
N ILE A 265 -3.97 21.58 20.54
CA ILE A 265 -4.88 22.65 20.11
C ILE A 265 -6.30 22.36 20.58
N SER A 266 -6.96 23.33 21.22
CA SER A 266 -8.35 23.20 21.68
C SER A 266 -9.36 23.20 20.52
N PRO A 267 -10.61 22.75 20.74
CA PRO A 267 -11.69 22.84 19.73
C PRO A 267 -11.93 24.26 19.18
N GLU A 268 -11.58 25.29 19.94
CA GLU A 268 -11.64 26.71 19.57
C GLU A 268 -10.36 27.22 18.86
N ALA A 269 -9.51 26.31 18.37
CA ALA A 269 -8.26 26.61 17.66
C ALA A 269 -7.21 27.37 18.50
N LYS A 270 -7.20 27.18 19.83
CA LYS A 270 -6.20 27.77 20.72
C LYS A 270 -5.10 26.77 21.03
N VAL A 271 -3.84 27.18 20.88
CA VAL A 271 -2.71 26.35 21.32
C VAL A 271 -2.69 26.26 22.84
N LEU A 272 -2.73 25.03 23.35
CA LEU A 272 -2.75 24.71 24.78
C LEU A 272 -1.38 24.28 25.30
N ALA A 273 -0.56 23.63 24.48
CA ALA A 273 0.77 23.17 24.87
C ALA A 273 1.67 22.87 23.65
N TYR A 274 2.98 22.91 23.89
CA TYR A 274 3.99 22.38 22.99
C TYR A 274 4.81 21.33 23.73
N LEU A 275 5.02 20.17 23.12
CA LEU A 275 5.81 19.08 23.69
C LEU A 275 7.02 18.80 22.77
N PRO A 276 8.22 19.27 23.14
CA PRO A 276 9.42 18.99 22.36
C PRO A 276 9.74 17.50 22.36
N VAL A 277 9.98 16.95 21.16
CA VAL A 277 10.49 15.58 21.01
C VAL A 277 11.98 15.68 20.67
N PRO A 278 12.86 14.87 21.27
CA PRO A 278 14.30 14.89 20.97
C PRO A 278 14.63 14.20 19.63
N ALA A 279 13.91 14.57 18.58
CA ALA A 279 14.08 14.11 17.20
C ALA A 279 13.98 15.29 16.22
N LYS A 280 14.67 15.22 15.09
CA LYS A 280 14.59 16.26 14.05
C LYS A 280 13.23 16.29 13.38
N VAL A 281 12.67 15.09 13.17
CA VAL A 281 11.40 14.88 12.47
C VAL A 281 10.48 14.03 13.32
N VAL A 282 9.27 14.52 13.58
CA VAL A 282 8.18 13.78 14.24
C VAL A 282 7.07 13.60 13.21
N SER A 283 6.76 12.35 12.88
CA SER A 283 5.83 12.03 11.81
C SER A 283 4.41 11.86 12.33
N ASN A 284 4.18 10.95 13.26
CA ASN A 284 2.82 10.59 13.67
C ASN A 284 2.74 10.27 15.17
N ILE A 285 1.54 10.17 15.72
CA ILE A 285 1.28 9.93 17.14
C ILE A 285 0.12 8.95 17.36
N ALA A 286 0.17 8.23 18.46
CA ALA A 286 -0.96 7.51 19.00
C ALA A 286 -0.94 7.55 20.52
N PHE A 287 -2.13 7.67 21.10
CA PHE A 287 -2.31 7.42 22.52
C PHE A 287 -2.29 5.92 22.81
N GLY A 288 -1.81 5.56 23.99
CA GLY A 288 -1.72 4.17 24.42
C GLY A 288 -1.42 4.04 25.91
N GLY A 289 -0.85 2.91 26.28
CA GLY A 289 -0.65 2.54 27.67
C GLY A 289 -1.94 2.00 28.30
N VAL A 290 -1.80 1.32 29.44
CA VAL A 290 -2.93 0.64 30.12
C VAL A 290 -4.05 1.62 30.50
N ASN A 291 -3.71 2.86 30.83
CA ASN A 291 -4.68 3.90 31.18
C ASN A 291 -5.05 4.80 29.99
N HIS A 292 -4.50 4.53 28.81
CA HIS A 292 -4.66 5.37 27.61
C HIS A 292 -4.16 6.82 27.82
N ASP A 293 -3.14 7.02 28.65
CA ASP A 293 -2.58 8.31 29.07
C ASP A 293 -1.07 8.46 28.75
N GLU A 294 -0.57 7.61 27.87
CA GLU A 294 0.78 7.63 27.29
C GLU A 294 0.68 8.02 25.81
N ILE A 295 1.71 8.66 25.28
CA ILE A 295 1.86 8.94 23.85
C ILE A 295 3.06 8.18 23.31
N PHE A 296 2.83 7.54 22.17
CA PHE A 296 3.86 7.00 21.29
C PHE A 296 3.91 7.88 20.05
N CYS A 297 5.09 8.38 19.69
CA CYS A 297 5.29 9.18 18.49
C CYS A 297 6.39 8.59 17.62
N THR A 298 6.14 8.49 16.32
CA THR A 298 7.12 8.00 15.36
C THR A 298 7.97 9.14 14.83
N THR A 299 9.21 8.82 14.45
CA THR A 299 10.20 9.81 14.05
C THR A 299 11.00 9.37 12.82
N GLY A 300 11.52 10.36 12.09
CA GLY A 300 12.37 10.15 10.92
C GLY A 300 13.87 10.19 11.23
N GLU A 301 14.29 11.01 12.21
CA GLU A 301 15.70 11.14 12.59
C GLU A 301 15.84 11.47 14.10
N PRO A 302 16.29 10.51 14.95
CA PRO A 302 16.52 9.12 14.58
C PRO A 302 15.21 8.39 14.21
N PRO A 303 15.26 7.40 13.32
CA PRO A 303 14.11 6.56 13.01
C PRO A 303 13.70 5.70 14.21
N GLY A 304 12.41 5.65 14.53
CA GLY A 304 11.91 4.85 15.65
C GLY A 304 10.61 5.35 16.24
N VAL A 305 10.36 4.87 17.46
CA VAL A 305 9.26 5.30 18.33
C VAL A 305 9.87 6.00 19.54
N PHE A 306 9.34 7.17 19.87
CA PHE A 306 9.54 7.85 21.14
C PHE A 306 8.28 7.70 22.00
N HIS A 307 8.47 7.69 23.30
CA HIS A 307 7.40 7.46 24.27
C HIS A 307 7.45 8.51 25.38
N ALA A 308 6.28 8.96 25.83
CA ALA A 308 6.15 9.75 27.04
C ALA A 308 4.83 9.46 27.76
N LYS A 309 4.87 9.46 29.09
CA LYS A 309 3.65 9.51 29.91
C LYS A 309 3.17 10.95 30.02
N VAL A 310 2.00 11.23 29.45
CA VAL A 310 1.43 12.58 29.42
C VAL A 310 0.36 12.78 30.50
N GLY A 311 -0.23 11.69 31.02
CA GLY A 311 -1.30 11.73 32.03
C GLY A 311 -2.64 12.28 31.51
N VAL A 312 -2.68 12.77 30.29
CA VAL A 312 -3.91 13.19 29.60
C VAL A 312 -4.49 11.98 28.91
N LYS A 313 -5.76 11.70 29.18
CA LYS A 313 -6.44 10.55 28.59
C LYS A 313 -6.69 10.80 27.11
N GLY A 314 -6.14 9.95 26.25
CA GLY A 314 -6.41 9.94 24.82
C GLY A 314 -7.87 9.60 24.51
N PHE A 315 -8.35 10.03 23.34
CA PHE A 315 -9.60 9.52 22.81
C PHE A 315 -9.39 8.06 22.38
N ALA A 316 -10.28 7.17 22.82
CA ALA A 316 -10.16 5.73 22.54
C ALA A 316 -10.50 5.36 21.08
N GLY A 317 -10.77 6.36 20.23
CA GLY A 317 -11.26 6.17 18.87
C GLY A 317 -12.78 5.92 18.81
N HIS A 318 -13.31 6.00 17.60
CA HIS A 318 -14.71 5.64 17.34
C HIS A 318 -14.89 4.11 17.31
N PRO A 319 -16.06 3.59 17.70
CA PRO A 319 -16.28 2.13 17.77
C PRO A 319 -16.20 1.44 16.40
N GLY A 320 -16.48 2.17 15.32
CA GLY A 320 -16.51 1.64 13.97
C GLY A 320 -17.64 0.64 13.69
N LYS A 321 -17.60 0.01 12.52
CA LYS A 321 -18.43 -1.15 12.15
C LYS A 321 -17.61 -2.19 11.37
N PRO A 322 -18.06 -3.44 11.30
CA PRO A 322 -17.47 -4.42 10.40
C PRO A 322 -17.51 -3.94 8.95
N LEU A 323 -16.42 -4.18 8.23
CA LEU A 323 -16.32 -3.92 6.80
C LEU A 323 -16.35 -5.25 6.03
N PRO A 324 -16.86 -5.28 4.80
CA PRO A 324 -16.86 -6.50 3.99
C PRO A 324 -15.44 -6.88 3.59
N ILE A 325 -15.05 -8.12 3.89
CA ILE A 325 -13.78 -8.69 3.45
C ILE A 325 -13.92 -9.14 2.00
N ILE A 326 -13.06 -8.61 1.12
CA ILE A 326 -12.99 -9.00 -0.30
C ILE A 326 -12.25 -10.33 -0.44
N ARG A 327 -11.11 -10.46 0.24
CA ARG A 327 -10.30 -11.68 0.25
C ARG A 327 -9.32 -11.67 1.42
N THR A 328 -8.86 -12.85 1.81
CA THR A 328 -7.73 -13.00 2.73
C THR A 328 -6.44 -12.60 2.03
N LEU A 329 -5.54 -11.94 2.76
CA LEU A 329 -4.20 -11.65 2.28
C LEU A 329 -3.27 -12.80 2.65
N ASN A 330 -2.50 -13.31 1.69
CA ASN A 330 -1.52 -14.38 1.92
C ASN A 330 -0.24 -13.84 2.59
N VAL A 331 -0.37 -13.17 3.73
CA VAL A 331 0.73 -12.64 4.54
C VAL A 331 0.54 -13.15 5.96
N VAL A 332 1.62 -13.69 6.54
CA VAL A 332 1.59 -14.30 7.86
C VAL A 332 2.26 -13.40 8.88
N ALA A 333 1.58 -13.19 10.01
CA ALA A 333 2.15 -12.51 11.16
C ALA A 333 3.39 -13.27 11.68
N ARG A 334 4.50 -12.56 11.81
CA ARG A 334 5.76 -13.10 12.31
C ARG A 334 5.67 -13.32 13.81
N ARG A 335 6.27 -14.40 14.30
CA ARG A 335 6.44 -14.69 15.72
C ARG A 335 7.91 -15.01 16.01
N PRO A 336 8.51 -14.43 17.06
CA PRO A 336 9.85 -14.82 17.49
C PRO A 336 9.89 -16.30 17.93
N HIS A 337 11.00 -16.97 17.64
CA HIS A 337 11.23 -18.35 18.08
C HIS A 337 12.73 -18.62 18.25
N ALA A 338 13.11 -19.45 19.23
CA ALA A 338 14.51 -19.76 19.52
C ALA A 338 15.22 -20.46 18.33
N ASP A 339 14.54 -21.39 17.66
CA ASP A 339 15.09 -22.12 16.50
C ASP A 339 14.97 -21.37 15.15
N THR A 340 14.68 -20.07 15.13
CA THR A 340 14.48 -19.30 13.87
C THR A 340 15.67 -19.43 12.92
N GLU A 341 16.89 -19.28 13.43
CA GLU A 341 18.11 -19.39 12.61
C GLU A 341 18.34 -20.82 12.10
N SER A 342 18.05 -21.83 12.92
CA SER A 342 18.19 -23.24 12.53
C SER A 342 17.21 -23.62 11.42
N LEU A 343 15.96 -23.19 11.52
CA LEU A 343 14.97 -23.36 10.44
C LEU A 343 15.36 -22.61 9.17
N ALA A 344 15.88 -21.39 9.29
CA ALA A 344 16.35 -20.63 8.13
C ALA A 344 17.51 -21.34 7.40
N LYS A 345 18.39 -22.03 8.14
CA LYS A 345 19.44 -22.89 7.55
C LYS A 345 18.85 -24.07 6.78
N ILE A 346 17.85 -24.77 7.33
CA ILE A 346 17.14 -25.85 6.60
C ILE A 346 16.55 -25.30 5.30
N ALA A 347 15.89 -24.13 5.38
CA ALA A 347 15.27 -23.49 4.22
C ALA A 347 16.30 -23.10 3.15
N SER A 348 17.47 -22.58 3.56
CA SER A 348 18.58 -22.24 2.66
C SER A 348 19.18 -23.47 1.97
N VAL A 349 19.32 -24.58 2.68
CA VAL A 349 19.78 -25.87 2.09
C VAL A 349 18.75 -26.35 1.07
N ALA A 350 17.47 -26.34 1.42
CA ALA A 350 16.39 -26.74 0.52
C ALA A 350 16.32 -25.86 -0.75
N ALA A 351 16.54 -24.54 -0.62
CA ALA A 351 16.55 -23.62 -1.76
C ALA A 351 17.77 -23.83 -2.69
N SER A 352 18.83 -24.46 -2.21
CA SER A 352 20.06 -24.70 -2.97
C SER A 352 20.19 -26.14 -3.48
N ALA A 353 19.11 -26.93 -3.36
CA ALA A 353 19.10 -28.34 -3.71
C ALA A 353 19.43 -28.58 -5.18
N LYS A 354 20.18 -29.66 -5.46
CA LYS A 354 20.39 -30.14 -6.83
C LYS A 354 19.43 -31.29 -7.11
N LEU A 355 19.13 -31.50 -8.39
CA LEU A 355 18.26 -32.58 -8.83
C LEU A 355 19.06 -33.84 -9.18
N GLU A 356 18.54 -34.99 -8.75
CA GLU A 356 18.90 -36.33 -9.18
C GLU A 356 17.63 -36.99 -9.74
N GLY A 357 17.44 -36.89 -11.06
CA GLY A 357 16.15 -37.18 -11.69
C GLY A 357 15.08 -36.16 -11.29
N GLU A 358 13.95 -36.63 -10.77
CA GLU A 358 12.84 -35.78 -10.30
C GLU A 358 12.93 -35.44 -8.80
N GLN A 359 13.93 -35.98 -8.09
CA GLN A 359 14.11 -35.79 -6.65
C GLN A 359 15.33 -34.91 -6.38
N ILE A 360 15.40 -34.35 -5.17
CA ILE A 360 16.63 -33.71 -4.71
C ILE A 360 17.71 -34.75 -4.38
N ASP A 361 18.97 -34.35 -4.51
CA ASP A 361 20.13 -35.21 -4.27
C ASP A 361 20.20 -35.74 -2.82
N ALA A 362 20.88 -36.88 -2.64
CA ALA A 362 20.97 -37.55 -1.34
C ALA A 362 21.71 -36.72 -0.27
N GLU A 363 22.69 -35.91 -0.66
CA GLU A 363 23.46 -35.07 0.25
C GLU A 363 22.59 -33.97 0.87
N THR A 364 21.83 -33.25 0.02
CA THR A 364 20.86 -32.24 0.45
C THR A 364 19.82 -32.83 1.40
N ARG A 365 19.26 -34.00 1.10
CA ARG A 365 18.30 -34.69 2.00
C ARG A 365 18.90 -35.01 3.35
N GLN A 366 20.12 -35.54 3.37
CA GLN A 366 20.80 -35.88 4.62
C GLN A 366 21.12 -34.64 5.44
N GLN A 367 21.52 -33.54 4.80
CA GLN A 367 21.79 -32.27 5.47
C GLN A 367 20.52 -31.66 6.07
N MET A 368 19.40 -31.63 5.33
CA MET A 368 18.11 -31.17 5.86
C MET A 368 17.68 -31.99 7.08
N LYS A 369 17.80 -33.32 7.03
CA LYS A 369 17.48 -34.22 8.16
C LYS A 369 18.35 -33.96 9.38
N SER A 370 19.66 -33.79 9.17
CA SER A 370 20.61 -33.51 10.25
C SER A 370 20.32 -32.18 10.94
N LEU A 371 20.04 -31.13 10.16
CA LEU A 371 19.67 -29.82 10.68
C LEU A 371 18.32 -29.86 11.43
N ALA A 372 17.34 -30.59 10.91
CA ALA A 372 16.06 -30.80 11.58
C ALA A 372 16.24 -31.50 12.94
N ALA A 373 17.06 -32.54 13.01
CA ALA A 373 17.35 -33.25 14.26
C ALA A 373 17.99 -32.37 15.34
N GLY A 374 18.68 -31.29 14.93
CA GLY A 374 19.31 -30.30 15.81
C GLY A 374 18.38 -29.23 16.38
N LEU A 375 17.10 -29.18 15.98
CA LEU A 375 16.14 -28.20 16.50
C LEU A 375 15.91 -28.41 18.00
N THR A 376 15.97 -27.34 18.78
CA THR A 376 15.92 -27.44 20.25
C THR A 376 14.50 -27.67 20.78
N ASP A 377 13.48 -27.09 20.13
CA ASP A 377 12.07 -27.30 20.44
C ASP A 377 11.59 -28.67 19.91
N VAL A 378 11.18 -29.56 20.83
CA VAL A 378 10.81 -30.94 20.51
C VAL A 378 9.50 -31.04 19.70
N PRO A 379 8.39 -30.36 20.08
CA PRO A 379 7.21 -30.29 19.22
C PRO A 379 7.49 -29.78 17.81
N LEU A 380 8.21 -28.65 17.68
CA LEU A 380 8.56 -28.06 16.40
C LEU A 380 9.41 -29.02 15.56
N ARG A 381 10.39 -29.69 16.18
CA ARG A 381 11.19 -30.72 15.52
C ARG A 381 10.32 -31.80 14.92
N GLY A 382 9.36 -32.32 15.68
CA GLY A 382 8.41 -33.34 15.19
C GLY A 382 7.55 -32.85 14.02
N ASP A 383 7.15 -31.58 14.02
CA ASP A 383 6.40 -31.00 12.90
C ASP A 383 7.27 -30.79 11.65
N VAL A 384 8.54 -30.38 11.83
CA VAL A 384 9.52 -30.29 10.73
C VAL A 384 9.81 -31.67 10.15
N GLU A 385 10.04 -32.68 10.98
CA GLU A 385 10.28 -34.07 10.55
C GLU A 385 9.13 -34.61 9.70
N LYS A 386 7.88 -34.33 10.07
CA LYS A 386 6.69 -34.67 9.26
C LYS A 386 6.61 -33.86 7.96
N LEU A 387 7.07 -32.61 7.97
CA LEU A 387 7.06 -31.73 6.80
C LEU A 387 8.16 -32.08 5.79
N LEU A 388 9.27 -32.68 6.23
CA LEU A 388 10.45 -32.95 5.38
C LEU A 388 10.09 -33.56 4.02
N PRO A 389 9.27 -34.62 3.88
CA PRO A 389 8.92 -35.16 2.55
C PRO A 389 8.23 -34.15 1.63
N THR A 390 7.41 -33.26 2.19
CA THR A 390 6.75 -32.18 1.43
C THR A 390 7.76 -31.07 1.09
N TRP A 391 8.67 -30.76 2.01
CA TRP A 391 9.73 -29.79 1.80
C TRP A 391 10.72 -30.26 0.72
N GLU A 392 11.10 -31.54 0.71
CA GLU A 392 11.93 -32.14 -0.33
C GLU A 392 11.28 -32.02 -1.72
N LYS A 393 9.96 -32.28 -1.82
CA LYS A 393 9.20 -32.05 -3.07
C LYS A 393 9.15 -30.58 -3.47
N ALA A 394 8.97 -29.68 -2.50
CA ALA A 394 8.98 -28.25 -2.76
C ALA A 394 10.36 -27.78 -3.28
N ALA A 395 11.44 -28.26 -2.68
CA ALA A 395 12.82 -28.01 -3.12
C ALA A 395 13.10 -28.55 -4.53
N ALA A 396 12.66 -29.77 -4.84
CA ALA A 396 12.79 -30.34 -6.19
C ALA A 396 12.05 -29.48 -7.22
N ARG A 397 10.82 -29.08 -6.89
CA ARG A 397 10.02 -28.20 -7.74
C ARG A 397 10.66 -26.83 -7.91
N HIS A 398 11.20 -26.24 -6.86
CA HIS A 398 11.92 -24.97 -6.90
C HIS A 398 13.13 -25.04 -7.83
N ALA A 399 13.93 -26.11 -7.76
CA ALA A 399 15.05 -26.34 -8.66
C ALA A 399 14.59 -26.48 -10.12
N HIS A 400 13.47 -27.16 -10.37
CA HIS A 400 12.87 -27.26 -11.70
C HIS A 400 12.37 -25.90 -12.22
N ASP A 401 11.62 -25.16 -11.40
CA ASP A 401 11.10 -23.84 -11.72
C ASP A 401 12.23 -22.84 -12.00
N GLY A 402 13.42 -23.03 -11.42
CA GLY A 402 14.63 -22.27 -11.73
C GLY A 402 14.97 -22.22 -13.23
N PHE A 403 14.76 -23.31 -13.97
CA PHE A 403 14.96 -23.34 -15.41
C PHE A 403 13.91 -22.52 -16.16
N LEU A 404 12.64 -22.59 -15.74
CA LEU A 404 11.56 -21.79 -16.31
C LEU A 404 11.79 -20.29 -16.04
N LEU A 405 12.18 -19.93 -14.82
CA LEU A 405 12.50 -18.55 -14.44
C LEU A 405 13.68 -17.99 -15.23
N ALA A 406 14.71 -18.81 -15.48
CA ALA A 406 15.84 -18.44 -16.33
C ALA A 406 15.39 -18.17 -17.78
N GLU A 407 14.49 -19.00 -18.31
CA GLU A 407 13.95 -18.83 -19.67
C GLU A 407 13.03 -17.60 -19.78
N ILE A 408 12.17 -17.36 -18.79
CA ILE A 408 11.35 -16.14 -18.70
C ILE A 408 12.26 -14.92 -18.71
N LYS A 409 13.32 -14.92 -17.88
CA LYS A 409 14.31 -13.83 -17.84
C LYS A 409 15.05 -13.65 -19.16
N ARG A 410 15.44 -14.75 -19.84
CA ARG A 410 16.10 -14.71 -21.16
C ARG A 410 15.23 -14.00 -22.19
N LEU A 411 13.91 -14.17 -22.11
CA LEU A 411 12.93 -13.52 -22.98
C LEU A 411 12.56 -12.09 -22.52
N ASN A 412 13.29 -11.52 -21.56
CA ASN A 412 13.00 -10.24 -20.91
C ASN A 412 11.63 -10.20 -20.21
N GLY A 413 11.09 -11.36 -19.85
CA GLY A 413 9.88 -11.49 -19.06
C GLY A 413 10.13 -11.31 -17.58
N LYS A 414 9.02 -11.26 -16.83
CA LYS A 414 9.00 -11.21 -15.37
C LYS A 414 8.12 -12.33 -14.83
N ALA A 415 8.45 -12.80 -13.64
CA ALA A 415 7.63 -13.74 -12.90
C ALA A 415 7.47 -13.27 -11.46
N THR A 416 6.31 -13.53 -10.89
CA THR A 416 6.02 -13.29 -9.47
C THR A 416 5.85 -14.63 -8.77
N LEU A 417 6.51 -14.77 -7.63
CA LEU A 417 6.40 -15.96 -6.79
C LEU A 417 5.62 -15.64 -5.51
N GLU A 418 4.82 -16.60 -5.05
CA GLU A 418 4.23 -16.60 -3.71
C GLU A 418 4.68 -17.83 -2.92
N VAL A 419 4.95 -17.64 -1.63
CA VAL A 419 5.32 -18.74 -0.73
C VAL A 419 4.07 -19.48 -0.27
N THR A 420 4.08 -20.80 -0.45
CA THR A 420 2.96 -21.70 -0.11
C THR A 420 3.37 -22.72 0.96
N ALA A 421 4.10 -22.26 1.98
CA ALA A 421 4.50 -23.06 3.13
C ALA A 421 3.44 -23.03 4.25
N PRO A 422 3.47 -23.96 5.22
CA PRO A 422 2.59 -23.89 6.39
C PRO A 422 2.77 -22.58 7.17
N ASP A 423 1.65 -21.97 7.59
CA ASP A 423 1.67 -20.68 8.29
C ASP A 423 2.53 -20.70 9.57
N TRP A 424 2.57 -21.82 10.30
CA TRP A 424 3.43 -21.93 11.48
C TRP A 424 4.92 -21.77 11.14
N LEU A 425 5.36 -22.25 9.97
CA LEU A 425 6.75 -22.15 9.52
C LEU A 425 7.03 -20.73 9.02
N ARG A 426 6.12 -20.20 8.19
CA ARG A 426 6.18 -18.82 7.68
C ARG A 426 6.21 -17.80 8.82
N SER A 427 5.43 -18.00 9.87
CA SER A 427 5.44 -17.13 11.04
C SER A 427 6.80 -17.09 11.74
N ILE A 428 7.55 -18.19 11.74
CA ILE A 428 8.85 -18.26 12.43
C ILE A 428 9.98 -17.71 11.56
N VAL A 429 10.12 -18.18 10.30
CA VAL A 429 11.28 -17.81 9.46
C VAL A 429 10.99 -16.74 8.42
N GLY A 430 9.72 -16.55 8.06
CA GLY A 430 9.29 -15.56 7.08
C GLY A 430 9.38 -16.09 5.66
N ASP A 431 8.59 -15.51 4.78
CA ASP A 431 8.50 -15.94 3.38
C ASP A 431 9.83 -15.75 2.63
N GLU A 432 10.60 -14.71 2.97
CA GLU A 432 11.92 -14.45 2.41
C GLU A 432 12.89 -15.65 2.56
N ALA A 433 12.79 -16.39 3.67
CA ALA A 433 13.63 -17.57 3.92
C ALA A 433 13.11 -18.83 3.19
N LEU A 434 11.85 -18.86 2.79
CA LEU A 434 11.14 -20.06 2.30
C LEU A 434 10.97 -20.05 0.78
N SER A 435 11.96 -19.56 0.05
CA SER A 435 11.95 -19.53 -1.42
C SER A 435 11.77 -20.91 -2.07
N SER A 436 12.20 -21.98 -1.39
CA SER A 436 11.94 -23.39 -1.80
C SER A 436 10.46 -23.76 -1.84
N PHE A 437 9.59 -23.05 -1.12
CA PHE A 437 8.13 -23.16 -1.21
C PHE A 437 7.49 -22.15 -2.17
N GLY A 438 8.30 -21.40 -2.92
CA GLY A 438 7.84 -20.45 -3.91
C GLY A 438 7.08 -21.14 -5.05
N ARG A 439 5.97 -20.53 -5.47
CA ARG A 439 5.16 -20.92 -6.63
C ARG A 439 5.03 -19.76 -7.57
N ILE A 440 5.24 -20.02 -8.87
CA ILE A 440 5.05 -19.00 -9.90
C ILE A 440 3.55 -18.75 -10.04
N VAL A 441 3.09 -17.56 -9.64
CA VAL A 441 1.68 -17.17 -9.66
C VAL A 441 1.36 -16.15 -10.74
N GLU A 442 2.37 -15.40 -11.23
CA GLU A 442 2.23 -14.49 -12.36
C GLU A 442 3.41 -14.64 -13.32
N ILE A 443 3.13 -14.58 -14.63
CA ILE A 443 4.14 -14.53 -15.69
C ILE A 443 3.78 -13.39 -16.65
N GLU A 444 4.74 -12.50 -16.90
CA GLU A 444 4.66 -11.42 -17.87
C GLU A 444 5.71 -11.62 -18.98
N LEU A 445 5.24 -11.86 -20.20
CA LEU A 445 6.06 -12.11 -21.40
C LEU A 445 5.60 -11.26 -22.60
N ASN A 446 5.02 -10.10 -22.32
CA ASN A 446 4.55 -9.17 -23.35
C ASN A 446 5.72 -8.77 -24.28
N GLU A 447 5.60 -9.05 -25.57
CA GLU A 447 6.55 -8.61 -26.60
C GLU A 447 6.22 -7.21 -27.14
N ARG A 448 5.07 -6.65 -26.76
CA ARG A 448 4.62 -5.33 -27.19
C ARG A 448 4.03 -4.56 -26.00
N THR A 449 4.72 -3.49 -25.60
CA THR A 449 4.35 -2.68 -24.42
C THR A 449 4.07 -1.21 -24.77
N ASP A 450 4.48 -0.74 -25.95
CA ASP A 450 4.24 0.61 -26.46
C ASP A 450 3.37 0.56 -27.73
N GLY A 451 2.11 1.01 -27.62
CA GLY A 451 1.04 0.78 -28.60
C GLY A 451 1.21 1.26 -30.04
N HIS A 452 2.40 1.68 -30.50
CA HIS A 452 2.56 2.31 -31.82
C HIS A 452 3.85 1.98 -32.61
N LYS A 453 4.73 1.08 -32.16
CA LYS A 453 5.84 0.57 -32.98
C LYS A 453 5.62 -0.90 -33.34
N GLU A 454 5.99 -1.29 -34.56
CA GLU A 454 6.12 -2.71 -34.87
C GLU A 454 7.27 -3.27 -34.03
N PRO A 455 7.07 -4.37 -33.27
CA PRO A 455 8.16 -5.00 -32.55
C PRO A 455 9.23 -5.41 -33.56
N THR A 456 10.50 -5.16 -33.23
CA THR A 456 11.62 -5.60 -34.05
C THR A 456 11.49 -7.12 -34.28
N PRO A 457 11.52 -7.61 -35.54
CA PRO A 457 11.38 -9.03 -35.81
C PRO A 457 12.42 -9.85 -35.04
N LYS A 458 11.96 -10.78 -34.21
CA LYS A 458 12.80 -11.74 -33.49
C LYS A 458 12.68 -13.12 -34.15
N PRO A 459 13.76 -13.91 -34.25
CA PRO A 459 13.65 -15.31 -34.65
C PRO A 459 12.76 -16.06 -33.65
N LEU A 460 12.09 -17.13 -34.09
CA LEU A 460 11.16 -17.90 -33.25
C LEU A 460 11.81 -18.43 -31.96
N THR A 461 13.13 -18.72 -32.01
CA THR A 461 13.95 -19.12 -30.86
C THR A 461 14.01 -18.09 -29.73
N ASP A 462 13.74 -16.83 -30.04
CA ASP A 462 13.76 -15.70 -29.11
C ASP A 462 12.37 -15.11 -28.86
N ARG A 463 11.33 -15.92 -29.09
CA ARG A 463 9.92 -15.54 -28.91
C ARG A 463 9.17 -16.57 -28.11
N VAL A 464 8.09 -16.14 -27.46
CA VAL A 464 7.11 -17.07 -26.93
C VAL A 464 6.22 -17.55 -28.07
N HIS A 465 6.13 -18.88 -28.24
CA HIS A 465 5.34 -19.55 -29.27
C HIS A 465 4.64 -20.79 -28.70
N ASP A 466 3.87 -21.50 -29.52
CA ASP A 466 3.02 -22.61 -29.06
C ASP A 466 3.77 -23.69 -28.25
N ASP A 467 4.90 -24.20 -28.78
CA ASP A 467 5.70 -25.19 -28.05
C ASP A 467 6.33 -24.64 -26.78
N TRP A 468 6.59 -23.33 -26.69
CA TRP A 468 7.12 -22.72 -25.47
C TRP A 468 6.13 -22.88 -24.32
N LEU A 469 4.82 -22.81 -24.57
CA LEU A 469 3.78 -22.95 -23.56
C LEU A 469 3.77 -24.34 -22.88
N LYS A 470 4.40 -25.37 -23.48
CA LYS A 470 4.61 -26.68 -22.83
C LYS A 470 5.34 -26.56 -21.50
N ARG A 471 6.20 -25.55 -21.35
CA ARG A 471 6.96 -25.28 -20.13
C ARG A 471 6.07 -24.85 -18.95
N LEU A 472 4.80 -24.50 -19.23
CA LEU A 472 3.83 -24.09 -18.21
C LEU A 472 2.98 -25.26 -17.68
N ALA A 473 3.16 -26.48 -18.20
CA ALA A 473 2.28 -27.62 -17.90
C ALA A 473 2.10 -27.88 -16.39
N ASP A 474 3.17 -27.72 -15.61
CA ASP A 474 3.14 -27.99 -14.17
C ASP A 474 2.79 -26.76 -13.32
N GLN A 475 2.64 -25.58 -13.93
CA GLN A 475 2.42 -24.29 -13.24
C GLN A 475 0.96 -24.09 -12.83
N THR A 476 0.38 -25.08 -12.15
CA THR A 476 -1.05 -25.10 -11.78
C THR A 476 -1.48 -23.99 -10.81
N ASP A 477 -0.54 -23.33 -10.12
CA ASP A 477 -0.78 -22.17 -9.26
C ASP A 477 -0.81 -20.83 -10.03
N LEU A 478 -0.57 -20.84 -11.35
CA LEU A 478 -0.54 -19.63 -12.17
C LEU A 478 -1.92 -18.95 -12.19
N ARG A 479 -1.97 -17.69 -11.75
CA ARG A 479 -3.17 -16.84 -11.73
C ARG A 479 -3.17 -15.76 -12.80
N ARG A 480 -1.98 -15.33 -13.24
CA ARG A 480 -1.85 -14.29 -14.26
C ARG A 480 -0.86 -14.70 -15.34
N LEU A 481 -1.28 -14.55 -16.60
CA LEU A 481 -0.46 -14.82 -17.77
C LEU A 481 -0.63 -13.71 -18.81
N GLU A 482 0.46 -12.99 -19.08
CA GLU A 482 0.49 -11.89 -20.06
C GLU A 482 1.37 -12.29 -21.25
N LEU A 483 0.77 -12.44 -22.42
CA LEU A 483 1.38 -12.95 -23.65
C LEU A 483 1.15 -11.99 -24.85
N SER A 484 0.94 -10.71 -24.57
CA SER A 484 0.62 -9.72 -25.61
C SER A 484 1.73 -9.64 -26.66
N GLY A 485 1.36 -9.70 -27.94
CA GLY A 485 2.29 -9.57 -29.06
C GLY A 485 3.19 -10.78 -29.33
N THR A 486 2.99 -11.90 -28.62
CA THR A 486 3.79 -13.13 -28.79
C THR A 486 3.40 -13.90 -30.05
N ALA A 487 4.20 -14.91 -30.43
CA ALA A 487 3.93 -15.78 -31.58
C ALA A 487 2.96 -16.94 -31.24
N VAL A 488 2.19 -16.82 -30.16
CA VAL A 488 1.19 -17.81 -29.74
C VAL A 488 -0.01 -17.80 -30.70
N THR A 489 -0.50 -19.00 -31.01
CA THR A 489 -1.70 -19.25 -31.81
C THR A 489 -2.72 -20.03 -31.00
N SER A 490 -3.91 -20.26 -31.57
CA SER A 490 -4.95 -21.11 -30.96
C SER A 490 -4.44 -22.51 -30.62
N ALA A 491 -3.52 -23.07 -31.41
CA ALA A 491 -2.97 -24.42 -31.18
C ALA A 491 -2.15 -24.49 -29.89
N GLY A 492 -1.42 -23.43 -29.54
CA GLY A 492 -0.62 -23.38 -28.32
C GLY A 492 -1.45 -23.38 -27.03
N LEU A 493 -2.69 -22.88 -27.09
CA LEU A 493 -3.56 -22.78 -25.91
C LEU A 493 -3.93 -24.15 -25.32
N ILE A 494 -3.77 -25.25 -26.08
CA ILE A 494 -3.93 -26.61 -25.55
C ILE A 494 -3.05 -26.88 -24.32
N HIS A 495 -1.88 -26.23 -24.24
CA HIS A 495 -0.95 -26.38 -23.12
C HIS A 495 -1.40 -25.60 -21.86
N LEU A 496 -2.38 -24.71 -21.98
CA LEU A 496 -2.92 -23.93 -20.86
C LEU A 496 -4.19 -24.52 -20.25
N LYS A 497 -4.79 -25.55 -20.87
CA LYS A 497 -6.10 -26.08 -20.50
C LYS A 497 -6.22 -26.56 -19.05
N HIS A 498 -5.10 -26.94 -18.43
CA HIS A 498 -5.03 -27.44 -17.05
C HIS A 498 -4.83 -26.32 -16.00
N LEU A 499 -4.56 -25.08 -16.43
CA LEU A 499 -4.29 -23.94 -15.56
C LEU A 499 -5.60 -23.30 -15.09
N ALA A 500 -6.39 -24.04 -14.31
CA ALA A 500 -7.72 -23.63 -13.87
C ALA A 500 -7.74 -22.41 -12.93
N ASN A 501 -6.57 -22.04 -12.39
CA ASN A 501 -6.41 -20.92 -11.45
C ASN A 501 -6.19 -19.56 -12.13
N ILE A 502 -6.14 -19.50 -13.45
CA ILE A 502 -5.98 -18.23 -14.18
C ILE A 502 -7.16 -17.29 -13.90
N GLU A 503 -6.84 -16.13 -13.33
CA GLU A 503 -7.73 -15.01 -13.06
C GLU A 503 -7.56 -13.89 -14.09
N ARG A 504 -6.36 -13.76 -14.68
CA ARG A 504 -6.03 -12.71 -15.65
C ARG A 504 -5.25 -13.28 -16.82
N LEU A 505 -5.80 -13.10 -18.02
CA LEU A 505 -5.18 -13.56 -19.26
C LEU A 505 -5.16 -12.46 -20.31
N ASN A 506 -4.00 -12.18 -20.86
CA ASN A 506 -3.82 -11.23 -21.94
C ASN A 506 -3.19 -11.92 -23.15
N LEU A 507 -3.97 -12.00 -24.23
CA LEU A 507 -3.59 -12.56 -25.54
C LEU A 507 -3.69 -11.50 -26.65
N CYS A 508 -3.65 -10.22 -26.29
CA CYS A 508 -3.72 -9.11 -27.25
C CYS A 508 -2.61 -9.24 -28.29
N LEU A 509 -2.92 -8.96 -29.57
CA LEU A 509 -1.95 -8.98 -30.67
C LEU A 509 -1.26 -10.34 -30.88
N THR A 510 -1.92 -11.44 -30.50
CA THR A 510 -1.51 -12.81 -30.84
C THR A 510 -2.28 -13.31 -32.07
N ALA A 511 -1.90 -14.47 -32.60
CA ALA A 511 -2.58 -15.10 -33.74
C ALA A 511 -3.77 -16.00 -33.32
N VAL A 512 -4.27 -15.84 -32.09
CA VAL A 512 -5.42 -16.58 -31.55
C VAL A 512 -6.72 -16.20 -32.28
N SER A 513 -7.51 -17.21 -32.59
CA SER A 513 -8.84 -17.18 -33.22
C SER A 513 -9.90 -17.79 -32.30
N ASP A 514 -11.17 -17.81 -32.72
CA ASP A 514 -12.29 -18.39 -31.94
C ASP A 514 -12.05 -19.85 -31.50
N GLU A 515 -11.36 -20.66 -32.31
CA GLU A 515 -11.03 -22.06 -32.01
C GLU A 515 -10.22 -22.21 -30.71
N GLY A 516 -9.41 -21.21 -30.37
CA GLY A 516 -8.59 -21.24 -29.16
C GLY A 516 -9.41 -21.19 -27.87
N PHE A 517 -10.65 -20.71 -27.92
CA PHE A 517 -11.45 -20.41 -26.73
C PHE A 517 -11.95 -21.68 -26.04
N GLU A 518 -12.07 -22.79 -26.77
CA GLU A 518 -12.38 -24.10 -26.19
C GLU A 518 -11.37 -24.48 -25.10
N TYR A 519 -10.07 -24.21 -25.32
CA TYR A 519 -9.01 -24.51 -24.36
C TYR A 519 -9.01 -23.61 -23.13
N LEU A 520 -9.71 -22.48 -23.17
CA LEU A 520 -9.84 -21.54 -22.06
C LEU A 520 -11.07 -21.82 -21.19
N ALA A 521 -12.01 -22.67 -21.65
CA ALA A 521 -13.30 -22.89 -20.98
C ALA A 521 -13.19 -23.37 -19.52
N GLY A 522 -12.10 -24.07 -19.17
CA GLY A 522 -11.83 -24.55 -17.82
C GLY A 522 -11.36 -23.49 -16.82
N MET A 523 -11.00 -22.28 -17.28
CA MET A 523 -10.50 -21.19 -16.44
C MET A 523 -11.64 -20.46 -15.73
N THR A 524 -12.37 -21.17 -14.88
CA THR A 524 -13.58 -20.67 -14.21
C THR A 524 -13.33 -19.57 -13.18
N ARG A 525 -12.06 -19.35 -12.79
CA ARG A 525 -11.60 -18.24 -11.93
C ARG A 525 -11.27 -16.95 -12.71
N MET A 526 -11.45 -16.94 -14.04
CA MET A 526 -11.16 -15.77 -14.86
C MET A 526 -11.94 -14.53 -14.37
N ARG A 527 -11.21 -13.44 -14.08
CA ARG A 527 -11.76 -12.13 -13.70
C ARG A 527 -11.54 -11.11 -14.80
N ARG A 528 -10.41 -11.16 -15.51
CA ARG A 528 -10.08 -10.22 -16.59
C ARG A 528 -9.49 -10.92 -17.79
N MET A 529 -10.06 -10.66 -18.96
CA MET A 529 -9.57 -11.20 -20.23
C MET A 529 -9.36 -10.06 -21.22
N THR A 530 -8.17 -10.00 -21.81
CA THR A 530 -7.82 -9.04 -22.87
C THR A 530 -7.43 -9.79 -24.12
N ILE A 531 -8.21 -9.63 -25.20
CA ILE A 531 -7.99 -10.25 -26.49
C ILE A 531 -8.24 -9.23 -27.58
N CYS A 532 -7.15 -8.74 -28.19
CA CYS A 532 -7.20 -7.83 -29.34
C CYS A 532 -6.65 -8.56 -30.57
N SER A 533 -7.52 -9.24 -31.30
CA SER A 533 -7.12 -10.02 -32.48
C SER A 533 -8.18 -9.88 -33.57
N SER A 534 -7.73 -9.50 -34.77
CA SER A 534 -8.60 -9.41 -35.96
C SER A 534 -9.10 -10.78 -36.44
N LYS A 535 -8.60 -11.88 -35.86
CA LYS A 535 -9.01 -13.25 -36.20
C LYS A 535 -10.20 -13.75 -35.38
N ILE A 536 -10.66 -12.97 -34.41
CA ILE A 536 -11.86 -13.29 -33.62
C ILE A 536 -13.10 -12.85 -34.40
N THR A 537 -14.10 -13.72 -34.50
CA THR A 537 -15.38 -13.47 -35.15
C THR A 537 -16.54 -13.44 -34.14
N GLY A 538 -16.28 -13.85 -32.91
CA GLY A 538 -17.22 -13.87 -31.78
C GLY A 538 -17.91 -15.21 -31.56
N THR A 539 -17.75 -16.17 -32.48
CA THR A 539 -18.29 -17.54 -32.32
C THR A 539 -17.67 -18.27 -31.13
N GLY A 540 -16.40 -17.98 -30.81
CA GLY A 540 -15.68 -18.56 -29.69
C GLY A 540 -16.20 -18.12 -28.32
N PHE A 541 -16.95 -17.01 -28.24
CA PHE A 541 -17.48 -16.49 -26.97
C PHE A 541 -18.49 -17.44 -26.29
N ALA A 542 -19.07 -18.37 -27.04
CA ALA A 542 -19.91 -19.44 -26.47
C ALA A 542 -19.17 -20.28 -25.41
N HIS A 543 -17.84 -20.43 -25.51
CA HIS A 543 -17.03 -21.18 -24.56
C HIS A 543 -16.78 -20.44 -23.24
N LEU A 544 -17.07 -19.14 -23.18
CA LEU A 544 -16.81 -18.32 -21.99
C LEU A 544 -17.90 -18.40 -20.92
N GLN A 545 -19.04 -19.06 -21.20
CA GLN A 545 -20.21 -19.11 -20.31
C GLN A 545 -19.92 -19.69 -18.90
N GLY A 546 -18.87 -20.50 -18.77
CA GLY A 546 -18.40 -21.04 -17.49
C GLY A 546 -17.68 -20.03 -16.58
N MET A 547 -17.25 -18.88 -17.11
CA MET A 547 -16.47 -17.86 -16.41
C MET A 547 -17.34 -16.95 -15.54
N LYS A 548 -17.93 -17.52 -14.49
CA LYS A 548 -18.88 -16.84 -13.59
C LYS A 548 -18.28 -15.77 -12.68
N GLN A 549 -16.98 -15.49 -12.81
CA GLN A 549 -16.25 -14.48 -12.02
C GLN A 549 -15.71 -13.35 -12.91
N ILE A 550 -16.00 -13.36 -14.21
CA ILE A 550 -15.44 -12.40 -15.14
C ILE A 550 -16.06 -11.02 -14.92
N GLU A 551 -15.21 -10.02 -14.72
CA GLU A 551 -15.58 -8.66 -14.38
C GLU A 551 -15.28 -7.69 -15.53
N SER A 552 -14.25 -7.99 -16.33
CA SER A 552 -13.77 -7.13 -17.41
C SER A 552 -13.35 -7.95 -18.62
N ILE A 553 -13.85 -7.57 -19.79
CA ILE A 553 -13.44 -8.10 -21.09
C ILE A 553 -13.04 -6.93 -21.98
N ASN A 554 -11.85 -7.00 -22.58
CA ASN A 554 -11.40 -6.08 -23.62
C ASN A 554 -11.21 -6.83 -24.94
N LEU A 555 -11.94 -6.38 -25.97
CA LEU A 555 -12.02 -6.93 -27.33
C LEU A 555 -11.67 -5.88 -28.38
N HIS A 556 -10.76 -4.95 -28.08
CA HIS A 556 -10.36 -3.92 -29.03
C HIS A 556 -9.88 -4.54 -30.35
N SER A 557 -10.37 -4.06 -31.50
CA SER A 557 -10.01 -4.62 -32.82
C SER A 557 -10.35 -6.11 -33.02
N ALA A 558 -11.21 -6.69 -32.18
CA ALA A 558 -11.79 -8.02 -32.38
C ALA A 558 -13.22 -7.87 -32.94
N PRO A 559 -13.49 -8.31 -34.17
CA PRO A 559 -14.85 -8.34 -34.70
C PRO A 559 -15.77 -9.18 -33.80
N ALA A 560 -16.66 -8.53 -33.05
CA ALA A 560 -17.68 -9.21 -32.25
C ALA A 560 -18.99 -9.27 -33.04
N SER A 561 -19.36 -10.47 -33.51
CA SER A 561 -20.68 -10.69 -34.12
C SER A 561 -21.83 -10.58 -33.10
N ASP A 562 -23.06 -10.37 -33.57
CA ASP A 562 -24.26 -10.33 -32.72
C ASP A 562 -24.41 -11.59 -31.87
N ALA A 563 -24.16 -12.77 -32.46
CA ALA A 563 -24.18 -14.04 -31.73
C ALA A 563 -23.11 -14.09 -30.62
N GLY A 564 -21.93 -13.49 -30.88
CA GLY A 564 -20.88 -13.35 -29.88
C GLY A 564 -21.27 -12.41 -28.74
N LEU A 565 -21.88 -11.27 -29.04
CA LEU A 565 -22.37 -10.33 -28.03
C LEU A 565 -23.52 -10.91 -27.21
N GLU A 566 -24.40 -11.72 -27.82
CA GLU A 566 -25.43 -12.47 -27.10
C GLU A 566 -24.81 -13.46 -26.11
N ALA A 567 -23.74 -14.16 -26.51
CA ALA A 567 -23.01 -15.05 -25.60
C ALA A 567 -22.36 -14.28 -24.44
N ILE A 568 -21.76 -13.12 -24.70
CA ILE A 568 -21.22 -12.22 -23.67
C ILE A 568 -22.32 -11.71 -22.73
N GLY A 569 -23.52 -11.44 -23.25
CA GLY A 569 -24.68 -11.02 -22.45
C GLY A 569 -25.13 -12.03 -21.39
N LYS A 570 -24.68 -13.29 -21.48
CA LYS A 570 -24.93 -14.33 -20.46
C LYS A 570 -23.98 -14.23 -19.25
N LEU A 571 -22.94 -13.40 -19.32
CA LEU A 571 -21.96 -13.20 -18.25
C LEU A 571 -22.51 -12.18 -17.23
N THR A 572 -23.26 -12.67 -16.25
CA THR A 572 -23.98 -11.83 -15.27
C THR A 572 -23.07 -11.04 -14.32
N THR A 573 -21.78 -11.39 -14.24
CA THR A 573 -20.78 -10.69 -13.41
C THR A 573 -20.00 -9.62 -14.16
N LEU A 574 -20.17 -9.53 -15.48
CA LEU A 574 -19.40 -8.61 -16.31
C LEU A 574 -19.80 -7.17 -15.96
N ARG A 575 -18.81 -6.37 -15.54
CA ARG A 575 -18.98 -4.96 -15.18
C ARG A 575 -18.48 -4.03 -16.26
N ARG A 576 -17.59 -4.53 -17.12
CA ARG A 576 -16.95 -3.76 -18.19
C ARG A 576 -16.74 -4.60 -19.44
N LEU A 577 -17.21 -4.06 -20.57
CA LEU A 577 -16.95 -4.56 -21.91
C LEU A 577 -16.36 -3.42 -22.74
N GLU A 578 -15.16 -3.61 -23.26
CA GLU A 578 -14.49 -2.65 -24.16
C GLU A 578 -14.47 -3.23 -25.59
N ILE A 579 -15.13 -2.54 -26.51
CA ILE A 579 -15.22 -2.85 -27.95
C ILE A 579 -14.95 -1.55 -28.72
N VAL A 580 -14.11 -1.60 -29.76
CA VAL A 580 -13.84 -0.47 -30.68
C VAL A 580 -13.64 -1.00 -32.08
#